data_AF-K1JHE9-F1
#
_entry.id   AF-K1JHE9-F1
#
_cell.length_a   1.000
_cell.length_b   1.000
_cell.length_c   1.000
_cell.angle_alpha   90.00
_cell.angle_beta   90.00
_cell.angle_gamma   90.00
#
_symmetry.space_group_name_H-M   'P 1'
#
loop_
_entity.id
_entity.type
_entity.pdbx_description
1 polymer ?
#
loop_
_entity_poly.entity_id
_entity_poly.type
_entity_poly.pdbx_seq_one_letter_code
_entity_poly.pdbx_strand_id
1 'polypeptide(L)'
;MNLQDAWTFNLAGSYDFGFMKTYLATQYFKDARDAGSVLDYVGFFDEDSVFNNNEGDVKFNKGAVANTGYGVHLSTAFDVLGGTMKAGIGYMDADIDYANDGQVADSKVYTAAFGYEYSLSKCTLVYTGLGYTKRELDANYEGVTGSWEEEGYDFALGLVHKF
;
A
#
# COMPACT_ATOMS: atom_id res chain seq x y z
N MET A 1 1.37 -20.32 21.17
CA MET A 1 1.80 -19.34 20.15
C MET A 1 1.90 -17.99 20.85
N ASN A 2 3.09 -17.42 21.00
CA ASN A 2 3.21 -16.02 21.41
C ASN A 2 3.05 -15.20 20.12
N LEU A 3 1.83 -14.73 19.86
CA LEU A 3 1.66 -13.63 18.92
C LEU A 3 2.48 -12.47 19.49
N GLN A 4 3.58 -12.12 18.84
CA GLN A 4 4.35 -10.94 19.26
C GLN A 4 3.48 -9.70 19.00
N ASP A 5 3.58 -8.71 19.88
CA ASP A 5 2.79 -7.49 19.74
C ASP A 5 3.18 -6.77 18.44
N ALA A 6 2.19 -6.46 17.61
CA ALA A 6 2.39 -5.69 16.41
C ALA A 6 2.91 -4.29 16.75
N TRP A 7 3.96 -3.85 16.08
CA TRP A 7 4.47 -2.49 16.21
C TRP A 7 4.83 -1.89 14.86
N THR A 8 4.72 -0.58 14.79
CA THR A 8 4.99 0.18 13.57
C THR A 8 5.78 1.42 13.93
N PHE A 9 6.85 1.64 13.17
CA PHE A 9 7.65 2.85 13.23
C PHE A 9 7.38 3.68 11.97
N ASN A 10 7.11 4.97 12.14
CA ASN A 10 6.84 5.89 11.05
C ASN A 10 7.78 7.07 11.16
N LEU A 11 8.47 7.39 10.08
CA LEU A 11 9.31 8.58 9.96
C LEU A 11 8.89 9.34 8.71
N ALA A 12 8.49 10.59 8.88
CA ALA A 12 8.17 11.47 7.76
C ALA A 12 8.92 12.79 7.89
N GLY A 13 9.46 13.25 6.78
CA GLY A 13 10.13 14.53 6.65
C GLY A 13 9.65 15.26 5.41
N SER A 14 9.63 16.57 5.49
CA SER A 14 9.33 17.43 4.35
C SER A 14 10.36 18.55 4.25
N TYR A 15 10.71 18.93 3.04
CA TYR A 15 11.58 20.07 2.78
C TYR A 15 10.95 21.01 1.75
N ASP A 16 10.93 22.30 2.08
CA ASP A 16 10.38 23.36 1.24
C ASP A 16 11.52 24.13 0.56
N PHE A 17 11.67 23.94 -0.75
CA PHE A 17 12.64 24.64 -1.59
C PHE A 17 12.13 26.01 -2.08
N GLY A 18 10.96 26.46 -1.61
CA GLY A 18 10.30 27.70 -2.02
C GLY A 18 9.46 27.56 -3.29
N PHE A 19 9.99 26.91 -4.32
CA PHE A 19 9.25 26.60 -5.56
C PHE A 19 8.68 25.17 -5.61
N MET A 20 9.14 24.30 -4.71
CA MET A 20 8.74 22.90 -4.63
C MET A 20 8.85 22.43 -3.18
N LYS A 21 7.88 21.64 -2.73
CA LYS A 21 7.89 20.95 -1.45
C LYS A 21 8.02 19.46 -1.68
N THR A 22 9.06 18.85 -1.14
CA THR A 22 9.27 17.40 -1.21
C THR A 22 8.93 16.78 0.12
N TYR A 23 8.30 15.61 0.09
CA TYR A 23 7.90 14.82 1.25
C TYR A 23 8.48 13.41 1.10
N LEU A 24 9.17 12.94 2.13
CA LEU A 24 9.64 11.58 2.24
C LEU A 24 8.99 10.97 3.48
N ALA A 25 8.29 9.86 3.32
CA ALA A 25 7.75 9.07 4.41
C ALA A 25 8.33 7.66 4.31
N THR A 26 8.80 7.13 5.43
CA THR A 26 9.17 5.72 5.58
C THR A 26 8.39 5.13 6.74
N GLN A 27 7.97 3.89 6.57
CA GLN A 27 7.25 3.10 7.54
C GLN A 27 7.95 1.75 7.66
N TYR A 28 8.15 1.28 8.88
CA TYR A 28 8.56 -0.10 9.15
C TYR A 28 7.49 -0.72 10.04
N PHE A 29 7.01 -1.88 9.68
CA PHE A 29 6.02 -2.62 10.46
C PHE A 29 6.54 -4.02 10.72
N LYS A 30 6.22 -4.54 11.89
CA LYS A 30 6.56 -5.90 12.29
C LYS A 30 5.36 -6.54 12.96
N ASP A 31 5.17 -7.82 12.68
CA ASP A 31 4.06 -8.62 13.22
C ASP A 31 2.68 -8.01 12.89
N ALA A 32 2.56 -7.29 11.76
CA ALA A 32 1.31 -6.69 11.30
C ALA A 32 0.37 -7.77 10.76
N ARG A 33 -0.92 -7.70 11.04
CA ARG A 33 -1.87 -8.74 10.60
C ARG A 33 -2.19 -8.66 9.10
N ASP A 34 -2.03 -7.48 8.53
CA ASP A 34 -2.11 -7.21 7.10
C ASP A 34 -1.32 -5.91 6.82
N ALA A 35 -0.66 -5.85 5.67
CA ALA A 35 0.12 -4.70 5.22
C ALA A 35 -0.15 -4.45 3.74
N GLY A 36 -0.48 -3.20 3.39
CA GLY A 36 -0.81 -2.83 2.01
C GLY A 36 -2.13 -3.42 1.47
N SER A 37 -2.97 -4.00 2.33
CA SER A 37 -4.23 -4.68 1.97
C SER A 37 -4.04 -5.86 1.00
N VAL A 38 -2.82 -6.36 0.84
CA VAL A 38 -2.50 -7.37 -0.19
C VAL A 38 -3.17 -8.70 0.16
N LEU A 39 -3.17 -9.08 1.44
CA LEU A 39 -3.71 -10.37 1.90
C LEU A 39 -5.24 -10.44 1.79
N ASP A 40 -5.94 -9.37 2.17
CA ASP A 40 -7.39 -9.29 2.03
C ASP A 40 -7.79 -9.25 0.54
N TYR A 41 -6.96 -8.66 -0.34
CA TYR A 41 -7.29 -8.53 -1.75
C TYR A 41 -7.11 -9.83 -2.54
N VAL A 42 -6.06 -10.61 -2.30
CA VAL A 42 -5.88 -11.92 -2.98
C VAL A 42 -6.80 -13.02 -2.43
N GLY A 43 -7.72 -12.67 -1.52
CA GLY A 43 -8.67 -13.60 -0.93
C GLY A 43 -8.00 -14.66 -0.05
N PHE A 44 -6.82 -14.38 0.53
CA PHE A 44 -6.03 -15.35 1.31
C PHE A 44 -6.79 -15.89 2.53
N PHE A 45 -7.80 -15.16 3.00
CA PHE A 45 -8.67 -15.51 4.12
C PHE A 45 -10.10 -15.87 3.72
N ASP A 46 -10.41 -15.87 2.43
CA ASP A 46 -11.76 -16.11 1.92
C ASP A 46 -12.03 -17.61 1.75
N GLU A 47 -13.31 -18.02 1.84
CA GLU A 47 -13.66 -19.45 1.72
C GLU A 47 -13.36 -20.02 0.32
N ASP A 48 -13.27 -19.17 -0.70
CA ASP A 48 -12.92 -19.51 -2.08
C ASP A 48 -11.48 -19.10 -2.46
N SER A 49 -10.57 -18.99 -1.47
CA SER A 49 -9.18 -18.60 -1.70
C SER A 49 -8.50 -19.43 -2.82
N VAL A 50 -7.45 -18.89 -3.45
CA VAL A 50 -6.71 -19.58 -4.53
C VAL A 50 -6.19 -20.96 -4.09
N PHE A 51 -5.97 -21.14 -2.78
CA PHE A 51 -5.57 -22.39 -2.15
C PHE A 51 -6.73 -23.32 -1.77
N ASN A 52 -8.00 -22.99 -2.05
CA ASN A 52 -9.21 -23.72 -1.61
C ASN A 52 -9.90 -24.54 -2.72
N ASN A 53 -9.21 -24.82 -3.83
CA ASN A 53 -9.81 -25.53 -4.96
C ASN A 53 -9.96 -27.05 -4.75
N ASN A 54 -9.58 -27.60 -3.59
CA ASN A 54 -9.79 -29.00 -3.23
C ASN A 54 -10.47 -29.15 -1.85
N GLU A 55 -11.36 -30.14 -1.73
CA GLU A 55 -11.94 -30.56 -0.45
C GLU A 55 -10.84 -31.07 0.49
N GLY A 56 -10.33 -30.19 1.37
CA GLY A 56 -9.26 -30.51 2.32
C GLY A 56 -8.28 -29.36 2.62
N ASP A 57 -8.39 -28.24 1.91
CA ASP A 57 -7.41 -27.17 1.96
C ASP A 57 -7.39 -26.36 3.27
N VAL A 58 -6.19 -25.91 3.63
CA VAL A 58 -5.84 -25.33 4.92
C VAL A 58 -6.42 -23.92 5.04
N LYS A 59 -7.40 -23.72 5.93
CA LYS A 59 -7.91 -22.37 6.24
C LYS A 59 -6.82 -21.56 6.96
N PHE A 60 -6.25 -20.54 6.29
CA PHE A 60 -5.32 -19.62 6.92
C PHE A 60 -6.03 -18.75 7.96
N ASN A 61 -5.62 -18.82 9.22
CA ASN A 61 -6.20 -17.98 10.27
C ASN A 61 -5.56 -16.58 10.25
N LYS A 62 -6.34 -15.51 10.05
CA LYS A 62 -5.87 -14.10 10.13
C LYS A 62 -5.23 -13.74 11.48
N GLY A 63 -5.46 -14.53 12.52
CA GLY A 63 -4.77 -14.44 13.82
C GLY A 63 -3.45 -15.20 13.90
N ALA A 64 -2.99 -15.84 12.83
CA ALA A 64 -1.77 -16.63 12.74
C ALA A 64 -0.82 -16.14 11.63
N VAL A 65 -1.15 -15.02 10.98
CA VAL A 65 -0.33 -14.34 9.98
C VAL A 65 0.38 -13.15 10.62
N ALA A 66 1.68 -13.03 10.37
CA ALA A 66 2.51 -11.91 10.77
C ALA A 66 3.21 -11.36 9.54
N ASN A 67 2.95 -10.10 9.22
CA ASN A 67 3.52 -9.40 8.08
C ASN A 67 4.58 -8.42 8.59
N THR A 68 5.80 -8.54 8.09
CA THR A 68 6.95 -7.74 8.51
C THR A 68 7.61 -7.12 7.30
N GLY A 69 7.75 -5.80 7.28
CA GLY A 69 8.18 -5.12 6.08
C GLY A 69 8.46 -3.64 6.28
N TYR A 70 8.83 -3.00 5.18
CA TYR A 70 9.02 -1.57 5.13
C TYR A 70 8.32 -0.96 3.93
N GLY A 71 7.82 0.26 4.10
CA GLY A 71 7.30 1.12 3.06
C GLY A 71 8.09 2.41 2.99
N VAL A 72 8.29 2.92 1.77
CA VAL A 72 8.81 4.26 1.51
C VAL A 72 7.90 4.95 0.51
N HIS A 73 7.64 6.23 0.72
CA HIS A 73 6.85 7.07 -0.16
C HIS A 73 7.55 8.42 -0.32
N LEU A 74 7.86 8.76 -1.57
CA LEU A 74 8.47 10.03 -1.96
C LEU A 74 7.47 10.78 -2.82
N SER A 75 7.13 12.00 -2.42
CA SER A 75 6.26 12.88 -3.20
C SER A 75 6.78 14.30 -3.26
N THR A 76 6.43 15.00 -4.31
CA THR A 76 6.74 16.41 -4.52
C THR A 76 5.47 17.16 -4.87
N ALA A 77 5.38 18.39 -4.38
CA ALA A 77 4.32 19.33 -4.70
C ALA A 77 4.99 20.61 -5.21
N PHE A 78 4.53 21.14 -6.33
CA PHE A 78 5.01 22.43 -6.85
C PHE A 78 3.87 23.23 -7.45
N ASP A 79 3.92 24.54 -7.24
CA ASP A 79 2.89 25.46 -7.68
C ASP A 79 3.14 25.86 -9.13
N VAL A 80 2.18 25.57 -10.01
CA VAL A 80 2.30 25.77 -11.46
C VAL A 80 0.94 26.16 -12.04
N LEU A 81 0.93 27.10 -13.00
CA LEU A 81 -0.29 27.56 -13.70
C LEU A 81 -1.44 28.03 -12.79
N GLY A 82 -1.14 28.56 -11.59
CA GLY A 82 -2.15 29.01 -10.63
C GLY A 82 -2.81 27.87 -9.83
N GLY A 83 -2.31 26.65 -9.97
CA GLY A 83 -2.65 25.51 -9.13
C GLY A 83 -1.42 24.89 -8.47
N THR A 84 -1.64 23.79 -7.76
CA THR A 84 -0.59 22.99 -7.14
C THR A 84 -0.61 21.61 -7.79
N MET A 85 0.50 21.23 -8.40
CA MET A 85 0.69 19.87 -8.92
C MET A 85 1.39 19.03 -7.86
N LYS A 86 0.94 17.79 -7.69
CA LYS A 86 1.48 16.82 -6.74
C LYS A 86 1.79 15.53 -7.49
N ALA A 87 2.99 14.99 -7.31
CA ALA A 87 3.37 13.69 -7.83
C ALA A 87 4.04 12.90 -6.73
N GLY A 88 3.79 11.60 -6.67
CA GLY A 88 4.39 10.74 -5.66
C GLY A 88 4.55 9.34 -6.17
N ILE A 89 5.56 8.66 -5.65
CA ILE A 89 5.77 7.23 -5.83
C ILE A 89 6.03 6.60 -4.47
N GLY A 90 5.59 5.36 -4.31
CA GLY A 90 5.87 4.58 -3.12
C GLY A 90 6.24 3.15 -3.48
N TYR A 91 7.00 2.55 -2.57
CA TYR A 91 7.40 1.16 -2.63
C TYR A 91 7.21 0.55 -1.25
N MET A 92 6.64 -0.63 -1.19
CA MET A 92 6.52 -1.43 0.02
C MET A 92 7.03 -2.83 -0.28
N ASP A 93 7.80 -3.37 0.64
CA ASP A 93 8.26 -4.76 0.64
C ASP A 93 7.93 -5.38 1.99
N ALA A 94 7.37 -6.57 1.99
CA ALA A 94 6.83 -7.18 3.19
C ALA A 94 6.86 -8.71 3.10
N ASP A 95 7.43 -9.34 4.13
CA ASP A 95 7.46 -10.78 4.28
C ASP A 95 6.25 -11.23 5.10
N ILE A 96 5.57 -12.29 4.66
CA ILE A 96 4.39 -12.87 5.29
C ILE A 96 4.78 -14.21 5.92
N ASP A 97 4.78 -14.23 7.25
CA ASP A 97 5.01 -15.43 8.06
C ASP A 97 3.67 -16.07 8.47
N TYR A 98 3.60 -17.41 8.40
CA TYR A 98 2.49 -18.19 8.92
C TYR A 98 2.93 -19.12 10.07
N ALA A 99 2.07 -19.23 11.08
CA ALA A 99 2.37 -19.93 12.32
C ALA A 99 3.03 -21.31 12.11
N ASN A 100 4.23 -21.48 12.68
CA ASN A 100 5.07 -22.69 12.69
C ASN A 100 5.73 -23.11 11.37
N ASP A 101 5.35 -22.54 10.22
CA ASP A 101 5.98 -22.84 8.90
C ASP A 101 6.98 -21.78 8.43
N GLY A 102 7.08 -20.65 9.12
CA GLY A 102 7.98 -19.56 8.74
C GLY A 102 7.41 -18.72 7.59
N GLN A 103 8.29 -18.17 6.76
CA GLN A 103 7.95 -17.30 5.63
C GLN A 103 7.22 -18.10 4.55
N VAL A 104 5.97 -17.74 4.27
CA VAL A 104 5.11 -18.43 3.29
C VAL A 104 4.86 -17.61 2.02
N ALA A 105 4.98 -16.29 2.11
CA ALA A 105 4.80 -15.42 0.95
C ALA A 105 5.53 -14.07 1.11
N ASP A 106 5.85 -13.46 -0.02
CA ASP A 106 6.46 -12.13 -0.11
C ASP A 106 5.50 -11.19 -0.82
N SER A 107 5.34 -9.98 -0.29
CA SER A 107 4.44 -8.96 -0.81
C SER A 107 5.19 -7.69 -1.18
N LYS A 108 5.08 -7.29 -2.45
CA LYS A 108 5.63 -6.04 -2.95
C LYS A 108 4.51 -5.16 -3.48
N VAL A 109 4.53 -3.89 -3.11
CA VAL A 109 3.54 -2.91 -3.57
C VAL A 109 4.25 -1.68 -4.11
N TYR A 110 4.00 -1.37 -5.37
CA TYR A 110 4.43 -0.14 -6.01
C TYR A 110 3.23 0.78 -6.13
N THR A 111 3.38 2.04 -5.75
CA THR A 111 2.35 3.06 -5.91
C THR A 111 2.93 4.22 -6.70
N ALA A 112 2.11 4.79 -7.58
CA ALA A 112 2.39 6.04 -8.26
C ALA A 112 1.12 6.87 -8.23
N ALA A 113 1.24 8.14 -7.85
CA ALA A 113 0.12 9.05 -7.77
C ALA A 113 0.49 10.37 -8.41
N PHE A 114 -0.47 10.95 -9.12
CA PHE A 114 -0.34 12.26 -9.72
C PHE A 114 -1.65 13.03 -9.54
N GLY A 115 -1.55 14.29 -9.14
CA GLY A 115 -2.72 15.13 -8.89
C GLY A 115 -2.46 16.58 -9.22
N TYR A 116 -3.53 17.28 -9.56
CA TYR A 116 -3.53 18.72 -9.81
C TYR A 116 -4.70 19.38 -9.10
N GLU A 117 -4.40 20.41 -8.33
CA GLU A 117 -5.37 21.20 -7.58
C GLU A 117 -5.38 22.62 -8.15
N TYR A 118 -6.54 23.09 -8.59
CA TYR A 118 -6.74 24.43 -9.10
C TYR A 118 -7.69 25.23 -8.21
N SER A 119 -7.21 26.35 -7.67
CA SER A 119 -8.03 27.24 -6.84
C SER A 119 -8.76 28.25 -7.73
N LEU A 120 -10.06 28.03 -7.98
CA LEU A 120 -10.89 29.00 -8.71
C LEU A 120 -11.09 30.29 -7.90
N SER A 121 -11.16 30.16 -6.58
CA SER A 121 -11.33 31.26 -5.63
C SER A 121 -10.70 30.89 -4.29
N LYS A 122 -10.60 31.85 -3.35
CA LYS A 122 -10.18 31.58 -1.96
C LYS A 122 -11.03 30.51 -1.27
N CYS A 123 -12.30 30.37 -1.70
CA CYS A 123 -13.27 29.43 -1.14
C CYS A 123 -13.52 28.21 -2.03
N THR A 124 -13.09 28.19 -3.29
CA THR A 124 -13.45 27.09 -4.23
C THR A 124 -12.19 26.51 -4.86
N LEU A 125 -11.99 25.21 -4.66
CA LEU A 125 -10.87 24.43 -5.18
C LEU A 125 -11.41 23.25 -6.00
N VAL A 126 -10.93 23.09 -7.22
CA VAL A 126 -11.17 21.88 -8.04
C VAL A 126 -9.91 21.04 -7.98
N TYR A 127 -10.07 19.74 -7.76
CA TYR A 127 -8.97 18.80 -7.77
C TYR A 127 -9.25 17.66 -8.74
N THR A 128 -8.19 17.16 -9.34
CA THR A 128 -8.18 15.92 -10.10
C THR A 128 -6.93 15.13 -9.74
N GLY A 129 -7.03 13.81 -9.77
CA GLY A 129 -5.92 12.94 -9.45
C GLY A 129 -6.09 11.58 -10.10
N LEU A 130 -4.96 10.96 -10.40
CA LEU A 130 -4.86 9.58 -10.83
C LEU A 130 -3.87 8.84 -9.94
N GLY A 131 -4.19 7.59 -9.65
CA GLY A 131 -3.37 6.65 -8.91
C GLY A 131 -3.13 5.41 -9.75
N TYR A 132 -1.94 4.86 -9.64
CA TYR A 132 -1.60 3.52 -10.11
C TYR A 132 -0.99 2.78 -8.94
N THR A 133 -1.47 1.56 -8.71
CA THR A 133 -0.95 0.68 -7.68
C THR A 133 -0.70 -0.68 -8.30
N LYS A 134 0.55 -1.14 -8.26
CA LYS A 134 0.91 -2.50 -8.62
C LYS A 134 1.17 -3.30 -7.37
N ARG A 135 0.60 -4.50 -7.26
CA ARG A 135 0.77 -5.42 -6.14
C ARG A 135 1.29 -6.74 -6.69
N GLU A 136 2.37 -7.21 -6.11
CA GLU A 136 2.95 -8.52 -6.40
C GLU A 136 2.93 -9.32 -5.11
N LEU A 137 2.50 -10.57 -5.22
CA LEU A 137 2.52 -11.55 -4.14
C LEU A 137 3.16 -12.82 -4.68
N ASP A 138 4.28 -13.21 -4.09
CA ASP A 138 4.96 -14.45 -4.42
C ASP A 138 4.80 -15.42 -3.23
N ALA A 139 4.01 -16.48 -3.37
CA ALA A 139 3.90 -17.51 -2.33
C ALA A 139 4.79 -18.70 -2.65
N ASN A 140 5.51 -19.18 -1.64
CA ASN A 140 6.34 -20.37 -1.70
C ASN A 140 5.99 -21.26 -0.51
N TYR A 141 5.16 -22.27 -0.74
CA TYR A 141 4.72 -23.19 0.31
C TYR A 141 4.92 -24.65 -0.15
N GLU A 142 5.69 -25.43 0.62
CA GLU A 142 5.96 -26.87 0.39
C GLU A 142 6.25 -27.28 -1.08
N GLY A 143 7.00 -26.46 -1.82
CA GLY A 143 7.40 -26.76 -3.21
C GLY A 143 6.37 -26.39 -4.29
N VAL A 144 5.27 -25.72 -3.92
CA VAL A 144 4.34 -25.06 -4.83
C VAL A 144 4.66 -23.56 -4.84
N THR A 145 5.09 -23.06 -6.00
CA THR A 145 5.37 -21.63 -6.24
C THR A 145 4.20 -21.04 -7.01
N GLY A 146 3.60 -19.98 -6.47
CA GLY A 146 2.58 -19.18 -7.15
C GLY A 146 2.95 -17.71 -7.09
N SER A 147 2.85 -17.01 -8.22
CA SER A 147 3.04 -15.56 -8.31
C SER A 147 1.74 -14.92 -8.77
N TRP A 148 1.26 -13.94 -8.01
CA TRP A 148 0.10 -13.14 -8.37
C TRP A 148 0.53 -11.70 -8.56
N GLU A 149 0.15 -11.16 -9.71
CA GLU A 149 0.41 -9.77 -10.06
C GLU A 149 -0.93 -9.08 -10.29
N GLU A 150 -1.06 -7.89 -9.75
CA GLU A 150 -2.25 -7.08 -9.86
C GLU A 150 -1.92 -5.61 -10.10
N GLU A 151 -2.75 -4.99 -10.92
CA GLU A 151 -2.69 -3.57 -11.23
C GLU A 151 -4.03 -2.90 -10.93
N GLY A 152 -3.98 -1.83 -10.13
CA GLY A 152 -5.10 -0.96 -9.82
C GLY A 152 -4.88 0.44 -10.39
N TYR A 153 -5.91 0.97 -11.04
CA TYR A 153 -5.94 2.36 -11.52
C TYR A 153 -7.07 3.11 -10.83
N ASP A 154 -6.73 4.21 -10.19
CA ASP A 154 -7.67 5.07 -9.50
C ASP A 154 -7.75 6.42 -10.22
N PHE A 155 -8.95 6.97 -10.32
CA PHE A 155 -9.16 8.31 -10.82
C PHE A 155 -10.16 9.05 -9.94
N ALA A 156 -9.80 10.25 -9.52
CA ALA A 156 -10.61 11.09 -8.66
C ALA A 156 -10.73 12.49 -9.24
N LEU A 157 -11.94 13.03 -9.27
CA LEU A 157 -12.22 14.41 -9.60
C LEU A 157 -13.19 14.99 -8.58
N GLY A 158 -13.00 16.24 -8.18
CA GLY A 158 -13.88 16.85 -7.19
C GLY A 158 -13.72 18.34 -7.07
N LEU A 159 -14.66 18.93 -6.34
CA LEU A 159 -14.70 20.34 -6.03
C LEU A 159 -14.97 20.51 -4.53
N VAL A 160 -14.13 21.31 -3.89
CA VAL A 160 -14.25 21.69 -2.47
C VAL A 160 -14.68 23.15 -2.41
N HIS A 161 -15.76 23.42 -1.68
CA HIS A 161 -16.19 24.78 -1.34
C HIS A 161 -16.10 24.99 0.17
N LYS A 162 -15.37 26.00 0.61
CA LYS A 162 -15.15 26.37 2.01
C LYS A 162 -16.01 27.60 2.36
N PHE A 163 -16.89 27.46 3.36
CA PHE A 163 -17.80 28.50 3.86
C PHE A 163 -17.15 29.35 4.96
#